data_AF-A0A257WCD4-F1
#
_entry.id   AF-A0A257WCD4-F1
#
_cell.length_a   1.000
_cell.length_b   1.000
_cell.length_c   1.000
_cell.angle_alpha   90.00
_cell.angle_beta   90.00
_cell.angle_gamma   90.00
#
_symmetry.space_group_name_H-M   'P 1'
#
loop_
_entity.id
_entity.type
_entity.pdbx_description
1 polymer ?
#
loop_
_entity_poly.entity_id
_entity_poly.type
_entity_poly.pdbx_seq_one_letter_code
_entity_poly.pdbx_strand_id
1 'polypeptide(L)'
;MGETLRNLLTLAWLLPLAGFLVEIYALCWTHRLSKAPAYLAVGCIAIGFLCSFVALITWGVNTHWVALEDSHHGAAHHAEEHADDPHAAAGHEHDADKHGHDHAAEAPADALAATAPPAEGATEHAAVHAEEAAHPEAEATPAKFGGTFYTLGTFGPLSISLDWYIDSLTLVMFTMVTFIATCIHVFAIGYMHDELTEDYVDHEVHMPDHSHFHRPGRFHRFFAFLSLFCFSMLGLVLAGNIFQVFIFWELVGLCSYLLIGFYVERKSASTAANKAFIMNRVGDFGFLIGLMIVWTSLGTFRFFDVPAVESVDGHPGKDQVGLFHMIRGDVGELHVSENGQEVYLQDGHGGLLKEGDDLRAIPYWLLVAAGLGIFGGCIGKSAQFPLQTWLPDAMEGPTPVSALVHSATMVAAGVYLAGRFYPMFTPEVLLTIAYIGCITLSIPQSVIPRRIKGATEAGKSIPCARPQAATTPP
;
A
#
# COMPACT_ATOMS: atom_id res chain seq x y z
N MET A 1 23.48 -2.74 5.79
CA MET A 1 22.39 -2.08 5.05
C MET A 1 21.16 -1.77 5.92
N GLY A 2 20.49 -2.78 6.51
CA GLY A 2 19.22 -2.59 7.25
C GLY A 2 19.23 -1.47 8.30
N GLU A 3 20.30 -1.35 9.12
CA GLU A 3 20.42 -0.27 10.10
C GLU A 3 20.47 1.14 9.49
N THR A 4 21.12 1.29 8.32
CA THR A 4 21.19 2.57 7.60
C THR A 4 19.82 2.97 7.09
N LEU A 5 19.07 2.02 6.50
CA LEU A 5 17.71 2.23 6.03
C LEU A 5 16.77 2.56 7.20
N ARG A 6 16.84 1.81 8.30
CA ARG A 6 16.14 2.08 9.56
C ARG A 6 16.37 3.51 10.02
N ASN A 7 17.63 3.92 10.18
CA ASN A 7 17.98 5.23 10.74
C ASN A 7 17.56 6.40 9.83
N LEU A 8 17.64 6.23 8.50
CA LEU A 8 17.18 7.25 7.54
C LEU A 8 15.65 7.40 7.55
N LEU A 9 14.92 6.29 7.53
CA LEU A 9 13.45 6.32 7.52
C LEU A 9 12.85 6.71 8.88
N THR A 10 13.47 6.37 10.01
CA THR A 10 13.02 6.88 11.33
C THR A 10 13.21 8.38 11.45
N LEU A 11 14.35 8.91 10.99
CA LEU A 11 14.57 10.36 10.97
C LEU A 11 13.52 11.05 10.09
N ALA A 12 13.28 10.52 8.87
CA ALA A 12 12.29 11.04 7.96
C ALA A 12 10.84 10.97 8.50
N TRP A 13 10.52 9.93 9.28
CA TRP A 13 9.22 9.75 9.93
C TRP A 13 9.02 10.70 11.12
N LEU A 14 10.04 10.89 11.96
CA LEU A 14 9.95 11.72 13.16
C LEU A 14 10.06 13.23 12.90
N LEU A 15 10.68 13.65 11.79
CA LEU A 15 10.78 15.06 11.40
C LEU A 15 9.41 15.79 11.30
N PRO A 16 8.37 15.26 10.62
CA PRO A 16 7.03 15.86 10.65
C PRO A 16 6.45 15.99 12.06
N LEU A 17 6.70 15.02 12.96
CA LEU A 17 6.24 15.10 14.35
C LEU A 17 6.98 16.21 15.13
N ALA A 18 8.29 16.34 14.93
CA ALA A 18 9.06 17.43 15.52
C ALA A 18 8.57 18.80 15.03
N GLY A 19 8.28 18.93 13.72
CA GLY A 19 7.63 20.09 13.13
C GLY A 19 6.30 20.41 13.83
N PHE A 20 5.37 19.45 13.85
CA PHE A 20 4.07 19.57 14.53
C PHE A 20 4.17 20.04 15.98
N LEU A 21 5.09 19.46 16.76
CA LEU A 21 5.30 19.85 18.15
C LEU A 21 5.81 21.29 18.26
N VAL A 22 6.82 21.68 17.47
CA VAL A 22 7.33 23.06 17.44
C VAL A 22 6.23 24.04 17.01
N GLU A 23 5.40 23.69 16.04
CA GLU A 23 4.27 24.50 15.61
C GLU A 23 3.23 24.66 16.73
N ILE A 24 2.86 23.57 17.44
CA ILE A 24 1.98 23.64 18.61
C ILE A 24 2.55 24.54 19.72
N TYR A 25 3.83 24.41 20.05
CA TYR A 25 4.45 25.27 21.07
C TYR A 25 4.60 26.73 20.59
N ALA A 26 4.78 26.97 19.29
CA ALA A 26 4.85 28.30 18.71
C ALA A 26 3.52 29.08 18.84
N LEU A 27 2.35 28.42 18.86
CA LEU A 27 1.07 29.07 19.20
C LEU A 27 1.10 29.78 20.56
N CYS A 28 1.86 29.25 21.51
CA CYS A 28 1.91 29.74 22.87
C CYS A 28 2.93 30.87 23.08
N TRP A 29 3.86 31.09 22.13
CA TRP A 29 5.01 31.99 22.32
C TRP A 29 5.25 33.01 21.19
N THR A 30 4.77 32.77 19.96
CA THR A 30 5.13 33.59 18.79
C THR A 30 4.00 34.51 18.33
N HIS A 31 4.33 35.69 17.80
CA HIS A 31 3.36 36.56 17.13
C HIS A 31 2.65 35.80 16.00
N ARG A 32 1.30 35.83 16.00
CA ARG A 32 0.44 35.02 15.11
C ARG A 32 0.60 35.30 13.61
N LEU A 33 1.29 36.39 13.26
CA LEU A 33 1.53 36.89 11.90
C LEU A 33 2.86 36.39 11.26
N SER A 34 3.64 35.55 11.96
CA SER A 34 4.91 35.05 11.40
C SER A 34 4.73 33.86 10.46
N LYS A 35 5.39 33.90 9.29
CA LYS A 35 5.50 32.74 8.36
C LYS A 35 6.54 31.71 8.79
N ALA A 36 7.35 31.98 9.83
CA ALA A 36 8.44 31.11 10.27
C ALA A 36 8.02 29.65 10.60
N PRO A 37 6.87 29.38 11.26
CA PRO A 37 6.44 28.00 11.53
C PRO A 37 6.22 27.18 10.26
N ALA A 38 5.58 27.76 9.24
CA ALA A 38 5.35 27.09 7.95
C ALA A 38 6.66 26.77 7.21
N TYR A 39 7.64 27.68 7.22
CA TYR A 39 8.97 27.39 6.65
C TYR A 39 9.69 26.27 7.40
N LEU A 40 9.49 26.16 8.72
CA LEU A 40 10.02 25.06 9.52
C LEU A 40 9.35 23.73 9.18
N ALA A 41 8.02 23.68 9.06
CA ALA A 41 7.30 22.47 8.62
C ALA A 41 7.76 22.01 7.23
N VAL A 42 7.84 22.94 6.26
CA VAL A 42 8.36 22.66 4.91
C VAL A 42 9.79 22.11 4.96
N GLY A 43 10.65 22.70 5.81
CA GLY A 43 12.01 22.21 6.03
C GLY A 43 12.05 20.79 6.60
N CYS A 44 11.23 20.49 7.61
CA CYS A 44 11.13 19.15 8.21
C CYS A 44 10.70 18.10 7.17
N ILE A 45 9.68 18.38 6.36
CA ILE A 45 9.21 17.46 5.31
C ILE A 45 10.24 17.31 4.18
N ALA A 46 10.88 18.40 3.75
CA ALA A 46 11.89 18.37 2.70
C ALA A 46 13.16 17.59 3.10
N ILE A 47 13.61 17.73 4.36
CA ILE A 47 14.70 16.90 4.91
C ILE A 47 14.24 15.44 4.98
N GLY A 48 13.01 15.17 5.39
CA GLY A 48 12.42 13.82 5.36
C GLY A 48 12.41 13.20 3.96
N PHE A 49 12.05 13.97 2.92
CA PHE A 49 12.16 13.56 1.53
C PHE A 49 13.60 13.20 1.15
N LEU A 50 14.57 14.06 1.43
CA LEU A 50 15.99 13.79 1.16
C LEU A 50 16.47 12.49 1.85
N CYS A 51 16.11 12.29 3.12
CA CYS A 51 16.44 11.06 3.85
C CYS A 51 15.81 9.81 3.22
N SER A 52 14.53 9.86 2.81
CA SER A 52 13.87 8.75 2.14
C SER A 52 14.41 8.47 0.73
N PHE A 53 14.76 9.52 -0.03
CA PHE A 53 15.34 9.38 -1.36
C PHE A 53 16.75 8.77 -1.30
N VAL A 54 17.57 9.19 -0.33
CA VAL A 54 18.86 8.55 -0.03
C VAL A 54 18.67 7.10 0.40
N ALA A 55 17.65 6.77 1.21
CA ALA A 55 17.34 5.39 1.56
C ALA A 55 16.96 4.54 0.34
N LEU A 56 16.11 5.05 -0.56
CA LEU A 56 15.70 4.37 -1.81
C LEU A 56 16.90 4.12 -2.72
N ILE A 57 17.76 5.12 -2.96
CA ILE A 57 18.99 4.95 -3.76
C ILE A 57 19.96 3.98 -3.08
N THR A 58 20.15 4.08 -1.75
CA THR A 58 21.05 3.18 -1.02
C THR A 58 20.57 1.73 -1.15
N TRP A 59 19.27 1.48 -1.01
CA TRP A 59 18.72 0.15 -1.23
C TRP A 59 18.94 -0.31 -2.68
N GLY A 60 18.47 0.44 -3.68
CA GLY A 60 18.53 0.02 -5.08
C GLY A 60 19.93 -0.19 -5.64
N VAL A 61 20.92 0.59 -5.18
CA VAL A 61 22.35 0.38 -5.53
C VAL A 61 22.91 -0.91 -4.91
N ASN A 62 22.51 -1.26 -3.69
CA ASN A 62 23.00 -2.47 -3.00
C ASN A 62 22.24 -3.75 -3.41
N THR A 63 21.00 -3.65 -3.89
CA THR A 63 20.19 -4.79 -4.36
C THR A 63 20.15 -4.92 -5.88
N HIS A 64 20.95 -4.13 -6.61
CA HIS A 64 20.97 -4.04 -8.08
C HIS A 64 19.60 -3.83 -8.74
N TRP A 65 18.60 -3.35 -7.99
CA TRP A 65 17.18 -3.28 -8.40
C TRP A 65 16.53 -4.64 -8.76
N VAL A 66 17.11 -5.78 -8.38
CA VAL A 66 16.60 -7.14 -8.73
C VAL A 66 15.11 -7.33 -8.39
N ALA A 67 14.65 -6.76 -7.26
CA ALA A 67 13.23 -6.79 -6.87
C ALA A 67 12.26 -5.99 -7.78
N LEU A 68 12.76 -5.33 -8.83
CA LEU A 68 11.97 -4.78 -9.95
C LEU A 68 12.08 -5.65 -11.22
N GLU A 69 13.14 -6.47 -11.34
CA GLU A 69 13.39 -7.32 -12.51
C GLU A 69 12.57 -8.62 -12.45
N ASP A 70 12.49 -9.26 -11.27
CA ASP A 70 11.69 -10.50 -11.07
C ASP A 70 10.19 -10.31 -11.40
N SER A 71 9.66 -9.09 -11.24
CA SER A 71 8.27 -8.76 -11.60
C SER A 71 7.94 -8.85 -13.10
N HIS A 72 8.93 -8.98 -13.99
CA HIS A 72 8.71 -9.04 -15.43
C HIS A 72 8.59 -10.46 -16.00
N HIS A 73 9.08 -11.49 -15.31
CA HIS A 73 9.11 -12.87 -15.84
C HIS A 73 8.01 -13.79 -15.28
N GLY A 74 7.50 -13.53 -14.07
CA GLY A 74 6.47 -14.37 -13.44
C GLY A 74 5.06 -14.31 -14.06
N ALA A 75 4.78 -13.34 -14.94
CA ALA A 75 3.44 -13.12 -15.51
C ALA A 75 3.20 -13.77 -16.89
N ALA A 76 4.25 -14.27 -17.56
CA ALA A 76 4.18 -14.72 -18.95
C ALA A 76 4.03 -16.24 -19.14
N HIS A 77 4.50 -17.05 -18.18
CA HIS A 77 4.72 -18.49 -18.40
C HIS A 77 3.54 -19.42 -18.06
N HIS A 78 2.33 -18.90 -17.85
CA HIS A 78 1.12 -19.70 -17.64
C HIS A 78 -0.06 -19.35 -18.58
N ALA A 79 0.19 -18.62 -19.68
CA ALA A 79 -0.85 -18.16 -20.60
C ALA A 79 -0.82 -18.77 -22.01
N GLU A 80 0.27 -19.44 -22.41
CA GLU A 80 0.44 -19.96 -23.78
C GLU A 80 0.94 -21.42 -23.80
N GLU A 81 0.07 -22.36 -23.43
CA GLU A 81 0.17 -23.75 -23.92
C GLU A 81 -1.21 -24.41 -23.98
N HIS A 82 -1.98 -24.09 -25.03
CA HIS A 82 -3.05 -24.90 -25.67
C HIS A 82 -3.93 -24.04 -26.59
N ALA A 83 -3.36 -23.55 -27.70
CA ALA A 83 -4.13 -22.95 -28.79
C ALA A 83 -3.38 -23.01 -30.12
N ASP A 84 -3.27 -24.21 -30.71
CA ASP A 84 -3.09 -24.38 -32.16
C ASP A 84 -3.39 -25.84 -32.55
N ASP A 85 -4.53 -26.07 -33.22
CA ASP A 85 -4.52 -26.50 -34.62
C ASP A 85 -5.96 -26.46 -35.20
N PRO A 86 -6.23 -25.70 -36.28
CA PRO A 86 -7.50 -25.76 -36.98
C PRO A 86 -7.42 -26.76 -38.15
N HIS A 87 -8.42 -27.64 -38.32
CA HIS A 87 -9.13 -27.79 -39.61
C HIS A 87 -10.22 -28.90 -39.60
N ALA A 88 -11.39 -28.52 -40.11
CA ALA A 88 -12.33 -29.33 -40.91
C ALA A 88 -12.79 -30.73 -40.43
N ALA A 89 -14.05 -30.81 -39.97
CA ALA A 89 -14.90 -31.98 -40.20
C ALA A 89 -16.38 -31.58 -40.34
N ALA A 90 -16.91 -31.69 -41.56
CA ALA A 90 -18.35 -31.70 -41.82
C ALA A 90 -18.64 -32.61 -43.03
N GLY A 91 -19.46 -33.65 -42.81
CA GLY A 91 -20.06 -34.44 -43.90
C GLY A 91 -19.78 -35.95 -43.90
N HIS A 92 -20.88 -36.71 -43.89
CA HIS A 92 -21.08 -38.08 -44.44
C HIS A 92 -20.35 -39.31 -43.86
N GLU A 93 -21.13 -40.05 -43.07
CA GLU A 93 -21.71 -41.38 -43.41
C GLU A 93 -20.85 -42.59 -43.85
N HIS A 94 -21.23 -43.71 -43.19
CA HIS A 94 -21.39 -45.09 -43.69
C HIS A 94 -20.29 -46.16 -43.53
N ASP A 95 -20.78 -47.25 -42.94
CA ASP A 95 -20.44 -48.68 -43.00
C ASP A 95 -19.14 -49.30 -42.46
N ALA A 96 -19.39 -50.45 -41.82
CA ALA A 96 -18.49 -51.41 -41.24
C ALA A 96 -17.78 -52.29 -42.28
N ASP A 97 -16.66 -52.92 -41.90
CA ASP A 97 -16.64 -54.39 -41.78
C ASP A 97 -15.46 -54.92 -40.91
N LYS A 98 -15.33 -56.25 -40.83
CA LYS A 98 -14.64 -57.04 -39.77
C LYS A 98 -13.23 -57.55 -40.11
N HIS A 99 -12.66 -58.25 -39.11
CA HIS A 99 -11.53 -59.22 -39.13
C HIS A 99 -10.11 -58.61 -39.09
N GLY A 100 -9.08 -59.24 -38.49
CA GLY A 100 -9.02 -60.49 -37.70
C GLY A 100 -7.79 -61.37 -38.04
N HIS A 101 -7.05 -61.81 -37.00
CA HIS A 101 -5.92 -62.78 -36.97
C HIS A 101 -4.47 -62.34 -37.32
N ASP A 102 -3.64 -62.29 -36.27
CA ASP A 102 -2.54 -63.21 -35.91
C ASP A 102 -1.41 -63.64 -36.88
N HIS A 103 -0.22 -63.80 -36.26
CA HIS A 103 1.02 -64.50 -36.68
C HIS A 103 1.93 -63.80 -37.72
N ALA A 104 3.24 -64.05 -37.79
CA ALA A 104 4.27 -64.40 -36.79
C ALA A 104 5.68 -64.27 -37.45
N ALA A 105 6.72 -64.01 -36.64
CA ALA A 105 8.17 -64.24 -36.84
C ALA A 105 8.80 -64.37 -38.27
N GLU A 106 9.90 -63.63 -38.51
CA GLU A 106 11.19 -64.25 -38.90
C GLU A 106 12.38 -63.26 -38.85
N ALA A 107 13.57 -63.81 -38.58
CA ALA A 107 14.93 -63.25 -38.74
C ALA A 107 15.81 -64.40 -39.27
N PRO A 108 16.99 -64.21 -39.92
CA PRO A 108 18.23 -63.83 -39.20
C PRO A 108 19.39 -63.20 -40.05
N ALA A 109 20.58 -62.98 -39.42
CA ALA A 109 21.96 -63.04 -40.00
C ALA A 109 22.35 -62.04 -41.14
N ASP A 110 23.61 -61.74 -41.55
CA ASP A 110 25.02 -61.79 -41.06
C ASP A 110 25.90 -61.05 -42.12
N ALA A 111 27.17 -60.64 -41.97
CA ALA A 111 28.10 -60.32 -40.87
C ALA A 111 29.42 -59.71 -41.48
N LEU A 112 30.43 -59.33 -40.65
CA LEU A 112 31.85 -59.01 -41.03
C LEU A 112 32.11 -57.69 -41.81
N ALA A 113 33.33 -57.10 -41.92
CA ALA A 113 34.47 -56.95 -41.00
C ALA A 113 35.49 -55.89 -41.54
N ALA A 114 36.20 -55.20 -40.64
CA ALA A 114 37.35 -54.28 -40.74
C ALA A 114 38.12 -54.01 -42.07
N THR A 115 38.49 -52.73 -42.33
CA THR A 115 39.88 -52.23 -42.58
C THR A 115 39.96 -50.70 -42.81
N ALA A 116 41.10 -50.07 -42.51
CA ALA A 116 41.46 -48.65 -42.71
C ALA A 116 43.01 -48.53 -42.81
N PRO A 117 43.69 -47.38 -43.05
CA PRO A 117 43.26 -45.99 -43.38
C PRO A 117 44.01 -45.51 -44.68
N PRO A 118 44.39 -44.21 -44.95
CA PRO A 118 43.94 -42.90 -44.44
C PRO A 118 43.59 -41.85 -45.53
N ALA A 119 42.83 -40.79 -45.18
CA ALA A 119 42.99 -39.42 -45.72
C ALA A 119 42.07 -38.40 -44.99
N GLU A 120 42.70 -37.34 -44.47
CA GLU A 120 42.24 -35.97 -44.18
C GLU A 120 40.74 -35.59 -44.28
N GLY A 121 40.17 -35.01 -43.21
CA GLY A 121 38.92 -34.23 -43.30
C GLY A 121 38.12 -33.96 -42.02
N ALA A 122 38.44 -32.85 -41.34
CA ALA A 122 37.54 -32.04 -40.48
C ALA A 122 36.87 -32.59 -39.19
N THR A 123 37.07 -31.80 -38.12
CA THR A 123 36.19 -31.57 -36.95
C THR A 123 35.87 -32.73 -36.01
N GLU A 124 36.60 -32.75 -34.89
CA GLU A 124 36.22 -33.37 -33.63
C GLU A 124 34.95 -32.74 -33.05
N HIS A 125 34.06 -33.55 -32.45
CA HIS A 125 33.40 -33.28 -31.17
C HIS A 125 32.54 -34.47 -30.75
N ALA A 126 33.10 -35.36 -29.92
CA ALA A 126 32.33 -36.31 -29.12
C ALA A 126 33.04 -36.59 -27.79
N ALA A 127 32.32 -36.33 -26.70
CA ALA A 127 32.56 -36.78 -25.32
C ALA A 127 33.91 -36.41 -24.64
N VAL A 128 33.94 -35.27 -23.92
CA VAL A 128 34.54 -35.20 -22.57
C VAL A 128 33.77 -34.16 -21.73
N HIS A 129 33.70 -34.36 -20.40
CA HIS A 129 33.20 -33.43 -19.37
C HIS A 129 31.66 -33.16 -19.43
N ALA A 130 30.82 -33.40 -18.41
CA ALA A 130 31.02 -33.57 -16.96
C ALA A 130 31.73 -32.39 -16.30
N GLU A 131 30.94 -31.58 -15.56
CA GLU A 131 31.31 -30.36 -14.81
C GLU A 131 31.26 -29.05 -15.63
N GLU A 132 30.17 -28.29 -15.47
CA GLU A 132 30.13 -26.83 -15.57
C GLU A 132 28.92 -26.32 -14.76
N ALA A 133 29.15 -25.47 -13.75
CA ALA A 133 28.19 -24.70 -12.94
C ALA A 133 26.79 -25.33 -12.68
N ALA A 134 26.47 -25.92 -11.53
CA ALA A 134 26.75 -25.37 -10.21
C ALA A 134 26.69 -23.82 -10.22
N HIS A 135 25.53 -23.26 -10.58
CA HIS A 135 25.22 -21.90 -10.18
C HIS A 135 25.50 -21.82 -8.67
N PRO A 136 26.38 -20.90 -8.20
CA PRO A 136 26.44 -20.65 -6.78
C PRO A 136 25.02 -20.25 -6.37
N GLU A 137 24.54 -20.82 -5.26
CA GLU A 137 23.33 -20.34 -4.60
C GLU A 137 23.51 -18.83 -4.47
N ALA A 138 22.75 -18.07 -5.26
CA ALA A 138 22.75 -16.63 -5.13
C ALA A 138 22.14 -16.39 -3.76
N GLU A 139 22.98 -16.11 -2.76
CA GLU A 139 22.56 -15.74 -1.42
C GLU A 139 21.42 -14.73 -1.59
N ALA A 140 20.20 -15.16 -1.30
CA ALA A 140 19.01 -14.39 -1.56
C ALA A 140 19.00 -13.25 -0.54
N THR A 141 19.76 -12.20 -0.84
CA THR A 141 20.00 -11.09 0.08
C THR A 141 18.65 -10.60 0.56
N PRO A 142 18.36 -10.64 1.88
CA PRO A 142 16.99 -10.55 2.35
C PRO A 142 16.42 -9.18 1.96
N ALA A 143 15.54 -9.18 0.95
CA ALA A 143 14.96 -7.97 0.36
C ALA A 143 13.98 -7.24 1.30
N LYS A 144 13.75 -7.83 2.49
CA LYS A 144 12.86 -7.41 3.56
C LYS A 144 13.69 -7.25 4.84
N PHE A 145 13.61 -6.09 5.47
CA PHE A 145 14.26 -5.82 6.76
C PHE A 145 13.21 -5.49 7.81
N GLY A 146 13.19 -6.20 8.93
CA GLY A 146 12.30 -5.94 10.05
C GLY A 146 13.04 -5.81 11.37
N GLY A 147 12.41 -5.18 12.35
CA GLY A 147 12.94 -5.12 13.71
C GLY A 147 12.08 -4.33 14.68
N THR A 148 12.42 -4.42 15.96
CA THR A 148 11.71 -3.71 17.05
C THR A 148 12.43 -2.42 17.42
N PHE A 149 11.68 -1.32 17.56
CA PHE A 149 12.15 -0.09 18.20
C PHE A 149 12.05 -0.18 19.72
N TYR A 150 10.87 -0.58 20.21
CA TYR A 150 10.56 -0.57 21.62
C TYR A 150 9.42 -1.53 21.94
N THR A 151 9.58 -2.35 22.97
CA THR A 151 8.51 -3.21 23.50
C THR A 151 7.68 -2.40 24.50
N LEU A 152 6.44 -2.07 24.14
CA LEU A 152 5.51 -1.29 24.96
C LEU A 152 5.03 -2.06 26.19
N GLY A 153 4.89 -3.39 26.08
CA GLY A 153 4.54 -4.27 27.19
C GLY A 153 4.37 -5.73 26.78
N THR A 154 4.50 -6.63 27.74
CA THR A 154 4.27 -8.06 27.59
C THR A 154 3.18 -8.53 28.57
N PHE A 155 2.13 -9.14 28.04
CA PHE A 155 0.95 -9.60 28.77
C PHE A 155 0.76 -11.11 28.53
N GLY A 156 1.57 -11.93 29.19
CA GLY A 156 1.64 -13.37 28.91
C GLY A 156 2.20 -13.62 27.50
N PRO A 157 1.49 -14.33 26.60
CA PRO A 157 1.94 -14.54 25.22
C PRO A 157 1.82 -13.27 24.35
N LEU A 158 1.07 -12.26 24.77
CA LEU A 158 0.86 -11.03 24.03
C LEU A 158 2.05 -10.07 24.22
N SER A 159 2.92 -9.95 23.21
CA SER A 159 3.93 -8.89 23.15
C SER A 159 3.44 -7.73 22.28
N ILE A 160 3.36 -6.53 22.85
CA ILE A 160 3.03 -5.30 22.12
C ILE A 160 4.34 -4.53 21.92
N SER A 161 4.74 -4.34 20.67
CA SER A 161 5.93 -3.58 20.29
C SER A 161 5.62 -2.50 19.26
N LEU A 162 6.48 -1.48 19.21
CA LEU A 162 6.65 -0.62 18.05
C LEU A 162 7.73 -1.25 17.18
N ASP A 163 7.36 -1.65 15.97
CA ASP A 163 8.22 -2.34 15.03
C ASP A 163 8.30 -1.59 13.69
N TRP A 164 9.40 -1.77 12.99
CA TRP A 164 9.59 -1.32 11.61
C TRP A 164 9.66 -2.51 10.67
N TYR A 165 9.17 -2.31 9.46
CA TYR A 165 9.31 -3.24 8.35
C TYR A 165 9.58 -2.45 7.07
N ILE A 166 10.69 -2.77 6.39
CA ILE A 166 11.21 -2.08 5.21
C ILE A 166 11.38 -3.10 4.10
N ASP A 167 10.62 -2.92 3.04
CA ASP A 167 10.71 -3.63 1.76
C ASP A 167 10.65 -2.63 0.60
N SER A 168 10.70 -3.12 -0.64
CA SER A 168 10.58 -2.30 -1.86
C SER A 168 9.31 -1.44 -1.86
N LEU A 169 8.15 -2.01 -1.51
CA LEU A 169 6.87 -1.30 -1.39
C LEU A 169 6.94 -0.14 -0.39
N THR A 170 7.53 -0.38 0.79
CA THR A 170 7.76 0.65 1.81
C THR A 170 8.61 1.79 1.26
N LEU A 171 9.75 1.49 0.65
CA LEU A 171 10.70 2.50 0.16
C LEU A 171 10.12 3.38 -0.95
N VAL A 172 9.42 2.78 -1.91
CA VAL A 172 8.74 3.51 -3.00
C VAL A 172 7.63 4.39 -2.45
N MET A 173 6.74 3.82 -1.62
CA MET A 173 5.61 4.55 -1.02
C MET A 173 6.10 5.71 -0.13
N PHE A 174 7.08 5.46 0.74
CA PHE A 174 7.62 6.47 1.67
C PHE A 174 8.25 7.65 0.91
N THR A 175 9.01 7.37 -0.16
CA THR A 175 9.63 8.40 -1.01
C THR A 175 8.58 9.19 -1.80
N MET A 176 7.54 8.52 -2.31
CA MET A 176 6.42 9.19 -3.00
C MET A 176 5.65 10.12 -2.05
N VAL A 177 5.33 9.64 -0.83
CA VAL A 177 4.59 10.41 0.18
C VAL A 177 5.35 11.67 0.58
N THR A 178 6.63 11.55 0.93
CA THR A 178 7.47 12.70 1.33
C THR A 178 7.68 13.70 0.18
N PHE A 179 7.84 13.24 -1.05
CA PHE A 179 7.96 14.10 -2.23
C PHE A 179 6.69 14.94 -2.44
N ILE A 180 5.53 14.30 -2.56
CA ILE A 180 4.25 14.99 -2.79
C ILE A 180 3.91 15.89 -1.60
N ALA A 181 4.15 15.42 -0.36
CA ALA A 181 3.99 16.24 0.83
C ALA A 181 4.86 17.51 0.78
N THR A 182 6.12 17.42 0.35
CA THR A 182 7.01 18.59 0.20
C THR A 182 6.41 19.61 -0.76
N CYS A 183 5.96 19.17 -1.95
CA CYS A 183 5.32 20.05 -2.94
C CYS A 183 4.06 20.72 -2.39
N ILE A 184 3.22 19.99 -1.67
CA ILE A 184 1.98 20.51 -1.09
C ILE A 184 2.25 21.48 0.06
N HIS A 185 3.25 21.22 0.90
CA HIS A 185 3.66 22.16 1.95
C HIS A 185 4.13 23.49 1.35
N VAL A 186 4.92 23.47 0.27
CA VAL A 186 5.33 24.68 -0.46
C VAL A 186 4.12 25.42 -1.06
N PHE A 187 3.21 24.70 -1.71
CA PHE A 187 1.97 25.28 -2.27
C PHE A 187 1.08 25.92 -1.19
N ALA A 188 0.97 25.28 -0.03
CA ALA A 188 0.17 25.77 1.09
C ALA A 188 0.64 27.13 1.64
N ILE A 189 1.94 27.48 1.55
CA ILE A 189 2.45 28.79 2.03
C ILE A 189 1.81 29.93 1.23
N GLY A 190 1.67 29.74 -0.08
CA GLY A 190 1.02 30.71 -0.98
C GLY A 190 -0.49 30.72 -0.78
N TYR A 191 -1.12 29.55 -0.80
CA TYR A 191 -2.57 29.41 -0.71
C TYR A 191 -3.14 29.92 0.62
N MET A 192 -2.50 29.62 1.76
CA MET A 192 -3.00 30.01 3.08
C MET A 192 -2.57 31.43 3.50
N HIS A 193 -2.02 32.26 2.61
CA HIS A 193 -1.50 33.58 3.00
C HIS A 193 -2.59 34.47 3.64
N ASP A 194 -3.83 34.40 3.17
CA ASP A 194 -4.93 35.24 3.68
C ASP A 194 -5.32 34.91 5.14
N GLU A 195 -5.05 33.68 5.58
CA GLU A 195 -5.21 33.20 6.97
C GLU A 195 -4.06 33.66 7.90
N LEU A 196 -3.12 34.47 7.40
CA LEU A 196 -2.06 35.14 8.17
C LEU A 196 -2.49 36.56 8.58
N THR A 197 -3.70 36.68 9.13
CA THR A 197 -4.36 37.95 9.50
C THR A 197 -4.88 37.88 10.95
N GLU A 198 -4.91 39.01 11.65
CA GLU A 198 -5.45 39.05 13.02
C GLU A 198 -6.99 39.02 13.05
N ASP A 199 -7.62 39.51 11.98
CA ASP A 199 -9.05 39.45 11.74
C ASP A 199 -9.31 38.94 10.31
N TYR A 200 -9.64 37.66 10.21
CA TYR A 200 -10.03 36.97 9.00
C TYR A 200 -11.55 37.00 8.84
N VAL A 201 -12.02 37.43 7.68
CA VAL A 201 -13.43 37.58 7.35
C VAL A 201 -13.89 36.42 6.47
N ASP A 202 -14.75 35.55 7.01
CA ASP A 202 -15.37 34.46 6.26
C ASP A 202 -16.73 34.91 5.69
N HIS A 203 -16.76 35.10 4.37
CA HIS A 203 -17.96 35.55 3.65
C HIS A 203 -19.01 34.44 3.43
N GLU A 204 -18.66 33.16 3.61
CA GLU A 204 -19.58 32.03 3.39
C GLU A 204 -20.45 31.75 4.63
N VAL A 205 -20.03 32.21 5.80
CA VAL A 205 -20.75 32.04 7.07
C VAL A 205 -21.78 33.17 7.22
N HIS A 206 -23.06 32.81 7.20
CA HIS A 206 -24.17 33.74 7.29
C HIS A 206 -24.60 33.90 8.76
N MET A 207 -24.31 35.05 9.36
CA MET A 207 -24.79 35.40 10.71
C MET A 207 -26.28 35.84 10.66
N PRO A 208 -27.03 35.74 11.79
CA PRO A 208 -28.42 36.20 11.85
C PRO A 208 -28.63 37.69 11.55
N ASP A 209 -27.57 38.48 11.69
CA ASP A 209 -27.54 39.94 11.52
C ASP A 209 -27.02 40.35 10.12
N HIS A 210 -26.97 39.41 9.15
CA HIS A 210 -26.40 39.59 7.80
C HIS A 210 -24.93 40.05 7.74
N SER A 211 -24.25 40.16 8.88
CA SER A 211 -22.80 40.41 8.97
C SER A 211 -21.96 39.19 8.60
N HIS A 212 -20.73 39.43 8.13
CA HIS A 212 -19.75 38.38 7.88
C HIS A 212 -19.18 37.84 9.19
N PHE A 213 -18.60 36.63 9.16
CA PHE A 213 -18.00 36.03 10.33
C PHE A 213 -16.53 36.45 10.48
N HIS A 214 -16.20 37.04 11.62
CA HIS A 214 -14.86 37.50 11.96
C HIS A 214 -14.17 36.51 12.93
N ARG A 215 -12.95 36.06 12.61
CA ARG A 215 -12.12 35.19 13.47
C ARG A 215 -10.63 35.51 13.34
N PRO A 216 -9.79 35.22 14.36
CA PRO A 216 -8.35 35.24 14.14
C PRO A 216 -7.90 34.14 13.18
N GLY A 217 -6.95 34.48 12.30
CA GLY A 217 -6.36 33.56 11.32
C GLY A 217 -5.68 32.34 11.95
N ARG A 218 -5.78 31.20 11.26
CA ARG A 218 -5.41 29.85 11.71
C ARG A 218 -4.21 29.26 11.00
N PHE A 219 -3.42 30.08 10.28
CA PHE A 219 -2.25 29.67 9.48
C PHE A 219 -1.37 28.59 10.14
N HIS A 220 -0.95 28.80 11.39
CA HIS A 220 -0.10 27.87 12.13
C HIS A 220 -0.79 26.53 12.47
N ARG A 221 -2.12 26.50 12.65
CA ARG A 221 -2.86 25.24 12.93
C ARG A 221 -2.96 24.39 11.67
N PHE A 222 -3.07 25.04 10.52
CA PHE A 222 -3.12 24.37 9.23
C PHE A 222 -1.86 23.54 9.00
N PHE A 223 -0.68 24.16 9.12
CA PHE A 223 0.59 23.45 8.95
C PHE A 223 0.82 22.40 10.04
N ALA A 224 0.46 22.67 11.31
CA ALA A 224 0.50 21.64 12.36
C ALA A 224 -0.32 20.39 11.98
N PHE A 225 -1.57 20.54 11.52
CA PHE A 225 -2.38 19.40 11.07
C PHE A 225 -1.81 18.73 9.80
N LEU A 226 -1.18 19.48 8.90
CA LEU A 226 -0.51 18.95 7.70
C LEU A 226 0.72 18.09 8.08
N SER A 227 1.56 18.61 8.99
CA SER A 227 2.72 17.93 9.59
C SER A 227 2.31 16.64 10.31
N LEU A 228 1.25 16.70 11.14
CA LEU A 228 0.69 15.54 11.83
C LEU A 228 0.15 14.48 10.86
N PHE A 229 -0.50 14.91 9.78
CA PHE A 229 -1.02 14.00 8.76
C PHE A 229 0.12 13.26 8.05
N CYS A 230 1.21 13.96 7.70
CA CYS A 230 2.41 13.33 7.15
C CYS A 230 3.06 12.35 8.13
N PHE A 231 3.21 12.72 9.42
CA PHE A 231 3.68 11.78 10.46
C PHE A 231 2.82 10.51 10.51
N SER A 232 1.50 10.66 10.45
CA SER A 232 0.57 9.53 10.52
C SER A 232 0.69 8.59 9.32
N MET A 233 0.82 9.14 8.10
CA MET A 233 0.97 8.34 6.88
C MET A 233 2.32 7.63 6.82
N LEU A 234 3.42 8.32 7.19
CA LEU A 234 4.75 7.71 7.22
C LEU A 234 4.86 6.62 8.29
N GLY A 235 4.18 6.80 9.43
CA GLY A 235 4.07 5.77 10.49
C GLY A 235 3.29 4.53 10.03
N LEU A 236 2.22 4.72 9.23
CA LEU A 236 1.47 3.62 8.62
C LEU A 236 2.34 2.82 7.63
N VAL A 237 3.13 3.52 6.81
CA VAL A 237 4.02 2.90 5.82
C VAL A 237 5.20 2.17 6.46
N LEU A 238 5.75 2.67 7.57
CA LEU A 238 6.85 2.02 8.28
C LEU A 238 6.40 0.86 9.19
N ALA A 239 5.10 0.69 9.44
CA ALA A 239 4.58 -0.23 10.45
C ALA A 239 4.97 -1.70 10.23
N GLY A 240 5.66 -2.28 11.22
CA GLY A 240 6.10 -3.68 11.23
C GLY A 240 5.16 -4.68 11.88
N ASN A 241 4.01 -4.23 12.38
CA ASN A 241 3.00 -5.10 12.99
C ASN A 241 1.56 -4.58 12.82
N ILE A 242 0.60 -5.50 12.92
CA ILE A 242 -0.85 -5.28 12.79
C ILE A 242 -1.37 -4.15 13.70
N PHE A 243 -0.93 -4.13 14.95
CA PHE A 243 -1.41 -3.18 15.95
C PHE A 243 -0.98 -1.74 15.64
N GLN A 244 0.27 -1.58 15.20
CA GLN A 244 0.83 -0.31 14.76
C GLN A 244 0.18 0.18 13.46
N VAL A 245 -0.12 -0.73 12.51
CA VAL A 245 -0.93 -0.39 11.33
C VAL A 245 -2.27 0.20 11.79
N PHE A 246 -2.99 -0.46 12.71
CA PHE A 246 -4.27 0.06 13.21
C PHE A 246 -4.15 1.44 13.87
N ILE A 247 -3.15 1.68 14.72
CA ILE A 247 -2.92 3.00 15.34
C ILE A 247 -2.73 4.09 14.28
N PHE A 248 -1.86 3.88 13.30
CA PHE A 248 -1.59 4.89 12.28
C PHE A 248 -2.73 5.04 11.28
N TRP A 249 -3.46 3.97 11.00
CA TRP A 249 -4.67 3.97 10.18
C TRP A 249 -5.81 4.82 10.78
N GLU A 250 -5.99 4.71 12.09
CA GLU A 250 -6.87 5.57 12.89
C GLU A 250 -6.39 7.01 12.89
N LEU A 251 -5.09 7.25 13.08
CA LEU A 251 -4.50 8.59 13.10
C LEU A 251 -4.60 9.30 11.75
N VAL A 252 -4.38 8.60 10.64
CA VAL A 252 -4.63 9.07 9.25
C VAL A 252 -6.10 9.50 9.09
N GLY A 253 -7.03 8.71 9.63
CA GLY A 253 -8.45 9.06 9.70
C GLY A 253 -8.72 10.35 10.50
N LEU A 254 -8.18 10.45 11.71
CA LEU A 254 -8.34 11.63 12.57
C LEU A 254 -7.76 12.91 11.93
N CYS A 255 -6.56 12.84 11.38
CA CYS A 255 -5.92 13.98 10.72
C CYS A 255 -6.75 14.48 9.52
N SER A 256 -7.32 13.56 8.73
CA SER A 256 -8.18 13.93 7.62
C SER A 256 -9.46 14.63 8.07
N TYR A 257 -10.08 14.21 9.18
CA TYR A 257 -11.25 14.87 9.75
C TYR A 257 -10.94 16.32 10.18
N LEU A 258 -9.80 16.53 10.85
CA LEU A 258 -9.34 17.87 11.26
C LEU A 258 -9.02 18.80 10.07
N LEU A 259 -8.51 18.24 8.97
CA LEU A 259 -8.13 19.01 7.78
C LEU A 259 -9.32 19.30 6.84
N ILE A 260 -10.23 18.35 6.63
CA ILE A 260 -11.48 18.57 5.88
C ILE A 260 -12.38 19.54 6.67
N GLY A 261 -12.47 19.36 7.98
CA GLY A 261 -13.24 20.21 8.90
C GLY A 261 -12.55 21.51 9.31
N PHE A 262 -11.47 21.95 8.64
CA PHE A 262 -10.67 23.10 9.07
C PHE A 262 -11.49 24.39 9.25
N TYR A 263 -12.47 24.62 8.36
CA TYR A 263 -13.44 25.70 8.43
C TYR A 263 -14.70 25.27 9.21
N VAL A 264 -14.54 24.93 10.50
CA VAL A 264 -15.61 24.42 11.37
C VAL A 264 -16.89 25.28 11.38
N GLU A 265 -16.77 26.59 11.15
CA GLU A 265 -17.90 27.52 11.13
C GLU A 265 -18.81 27.37 9.90
N ARG A 266 -18.27 26.82 8.81
CA ARG A 266 -19.04 26.51 7.60
C ARG A 266 -19.79 25.21 7.82
N LYS A 267 -21.12 25.28 7.79
CA LYS A 267 -21.98 24.08 7.96
C LYS A 267 -21.65 22.99 6.94
N SER A 268 -21.35 23.35 5.69
CA SER A 268 -20.97 22.38 4.64
C SER A 268 -19.70 21.62 5.00
N ALA A 269 -18.60 22.32 5.31
CA ALA A 269 -17.33 21.72 5.72
C ALA A 269 -17.47 20.82 6.96
N SER A 270 -18.21 21.27 7.99
CA SER A 270 -18.51 20.44 9.17
C SER A 270 -19.32 19.19 8.84
N THR A 271 -20.34 19.28 7.97
CA THR A 271 -21.08 18.08 7.52
C THR A 271 -20.25 17.15 6.65
N ALA A 272 -19.38 17.69 5.80
CA ALA A 272 -18.46 16.91 4.96
C ALA A 272 -17.43 16.15 5.80
N ALA A 273 -16.80 16.82 6.77
CA ALA A 273 -15.85 16.20 7.69
C ALA A 273 -16.50 15.05 8.48
N ASN A 274 -17.69 15.27 9.05
CA ASN A 274 -18.46 14.24 9.74
C ASN A 274 -18.80 13.06 8.81
N LYS A 275 -19.25 13.32 7.58
CA LYS A 275 -19.56 12.27 6.60
C LYS A 275 -18.33 11.45 6.24
N ALA A 276 -17.19 12.10 5.96
CA ALA A 276 -15.93 11.42 5.67
C ALA A 276 -15.44 10.57 6.85
N PHE A 277 -15.50 11.12 8.07
CA PHE A 277 -15.12 10.38 9.26
C PHE A 277 -16.01 9.15 9.50
N ILE A 278 -17.33 9.29 9.39
CA ILE A 278 -18.28 8.16 9.57
C ILE A 278 -18.09 7.10 8.48
N MET A 279 -17.99 7.49 7.21
CA MET A 279 -17.81 6.53 6.11
C MET A 279 -16.49 5.77 6.21
N ASN A 280 -15.39 6.46 6.56
CA ASN A 280 -14.12 5.81 6.88
C ASN A 280 -14.28 4.84 8.06
N ARG A 281 -14.96 5.26 9.14
CA ARG A 281 -15.14 4.45 10.35
C ARG A 281 -15.92 3.15 10.10
N VAL A 282 -16.85 3.13 9.14
CA VAL A 282 -17.54 1.90 8.71
C VAL A 282 -16.57 0.91 8.07
N GLY A 283 -15.64 1.38 7.23
CA GLY A 283 -14.55 0.55 6.70
C GLY A 283 -13.58 0.11 7.79
N ASP A 284 -13.23 1.01 8.71
CA ASP A 284 -12.32 0.75 9.83
C ASP A 284 -12.86 -0.32 10.79
N PHE A 285 -14.19 -0.47 10.91
CA PHE A 285 -14.83 -1.55 11.67
C PHE A 285 -14.63 -2.92 11.01
N GLY A 286 -14.80 -3.01 9.68
CA GLY A 286 -14.47 -4.22 8.93
C GLY A 286 -12.99 -4.59 9.02
N PHE A 287 -12.12 -3.58 8.90
CA PHE A 287 -10.68 -3.72 9.05
C PHE A 287 -10.31 -4.30 10.43
N LEU A 288 -10.86 -3.73 11.51
CA LEU A 288 -10.64 -4.21 12.87
C LEU A 288 -11.09 -5.67 13.03
N ILE A 289 -12.25 -6.06 12.51
CA ILE A 289 -12.70 -7.47 12.53
C ILE A 289 -11.69 -8.38 11.82
N GLY A 290 -11.24 -8.00 10.62
CA GLY A 290 -10.23 -8.76 9.89
C GLY A 290 -8.93 -8.91 10.68
N LEU A 291 -8.40 -7.83 11.26
CA LEU A 291 -7.21 -7.88 12.12
C LEU A 291 -7.40 -8.75 13.37
N MET A 292 -8.59 -8.73 13.99
CA MET A 292 -8.89 -9.58 15.14
C MET A 292 -8.91 -11.07 14.76
N ILE A 293 -9.52 -11.44 13.63
CA ILE A 293 -9.51 -12.83 13.12
C ILE A 293 -8.09 -13.31 12.88
N VAL A 294 -7.29 -12.50 12.18
CA VAL A 294 -5.86 -12.76 11.89
C VAL A 294 -5.08 -12.98 13.18
N TRP A 295 -5.23 -12.09 14.15
CA TRP A 295 -4.57 -12.21 15.45
C TRP A 295 -5.01 -13.46 16.22
N THR A 296 -6.31 -13.75 16.34
CA THR A 296 -6.80 -14.92 17.09
C THR A 296 -6.40 -16.25 16.45
N SER A 297 -6.20 -16.27 15.13
CA SER A 297 -5.85 -17.51 14.41
C SER A 297 -4.34 -17.76 14.39
N LEU A 298 -3.53 -16.72 14.13
CA LEU A 298 -2.08 -16.85 13.94
C LEU A 298 -1.29 -16.61 15.23
N GLY A 299 -1.81 -15.83 16.17
CA GLY A 299 -1.19 -15.59 17.49
C GLY A 299 -0.03 -14.58 17.48
N THR A 300 0.33 -14.04 16.32
CA THR A 300 1.38 -13.02 16.15
C THR A 300 0.83 -11.71 15.58
N PHE A 301 1.43 -10.58 15.96
CA PHE A 301 1.16 -9.28 15.33
C PHE A 301 2.19 -8.91 14.27
N ARG A 302 3.37 -9.55 14.25
CA ARG A 302 4.58 -9.08 13.53
C ARG A 302 4.61 -9.57 12.10
N PHE A 303 5.05 -8.73 11.17
CA PHE A 303 5.15 -9.06 9.75
C PHE A 303 6.43 -9.79 9.36
N PHE A 304 7.49 -9.69 10.17
CA PHE A 304 8.82 -10.26 9.93
C PHE A 304 9.13 -11.37 10.92
N ASP A 305 9.99 -12.28 10.49
CA ASP A 305 10.51 -13.38 11.30
C ASP A 305 11.50 -12.84 12.34
N VAL A 306 11.42 -13.35 13.56
CA VAL A 306 12.35 -13.01 14.65
C VAL A 306 13.29 -14.20 14.87
N PRO A 307 14.59 -14.06 14.57
CA PRO A 307 15.57 -15.09 14.88
C PRO A 307 15.57 -15.42 16.37
N ALA A 308 15.67 -16.69 16.68
CA ALA A 308 15.81 -17.20 18.03
C ALA A 308 17.01 -16.56 18.73
N VAL A 309 16.73 -15.66 19.68
CA VAL A 309 17.76 -15.24 20.64
C VAL A 309 18.02 -16.44 21.56
N GLU A 310 19.28 -16.89 21.63
CA GLU A 310 19.68 -17.92 22.58
C GLU A 310 19.23 -17.52 23.99
N SER A 311 18.46 -18.40 24.64
CA SER A 311 18.05 -18.14 26.01
C SER A 311 19.27 -18.20 26.94
N VAL A 312 19.25 -17.39 28.00
CA VAL A 312 20.32 -17.38 29.03
C VAL A 312 20.49 -18.77 29.68
N ASP A 313 19.47 -19.62 29.58
CA ASP A 313 19.43 -21.00 30.07
C ASP A 313 19.93 -22.04 29.04
N GLY A 314 20.59 -21.62 27.96
CA GLY A 314 21.25 -22.50 26.99
C GLY A 314 20.31 -23.36 26.13
N HIS A 315 19.01 -23.09 26.16
CA HIS A 315 18.05 -23.69 25.25
C HIS A 315 17.95 -22.80 24.00
N PRO A 316 17.98 -23.36 22.77
CA PRO A 316 17.69 -22.57 21.58
C PRO A 316 16.28 -22.00 21.72
N GLY A 317 16.15 -20.69 21.48
CA GLY A 317 14.84 -20.08 21.33
C GLY A 317 14.08 -20.74 20.18
N LYS A 318 12.75 -20.69 20.20
CA LYS A 318 11.97 -21.00 18.99
C LYS A 318 11.99 -19.76 18.10
N ASP A 319 12.38 -19.91 16.84
CA ASP A 319 12.19 -18.87 15.83
C ASP A 319 10.71 -18.49 15.77
N GLN A 320 10.41 -17.20 15.82
CA GLN A 320 9.03 -16.71 15.69
C GLN A 320 8.81 -16.26 14.26
N VAL A 321 8.12 -17.12 13.50
CA VAL A 321 7.69 -16.85 12.14
C VAL A 321 6.76 -15.63 12.11
N GLY A 322 7.04 -14.72 11.19
CA GLY A 322 6.23 -13.56 10.89
C GLY A 322 4.92 -13.94 10.19
N LEU A 323 3.95 -13.05 10.30
CA LEU A 323 2.58 -13.25 9.83
C LEU A 323 2.49 -13.75 8.38
N PHE A 324 3.27 -13.16 7.48
CA PHE A 324 3.19 -13.48 6.06
C PHE A 324 3.84 -14.82 5.74
N HIS A 325 5.01 -15.10 6.34
CA HIS A 325 5.75 -16.33 6.11
C HIS A 325 5.00 -17.56 6.68
N MET A 326 4.24 -17.36 7.76
CA MET A 326 3.38 -18.40 8.36
C MET A 326 2.20 -18.82 7.46
N ILE A 327 1.77 -17.98 6.51
CA ILE A 327 0.63 -18.25 5.61
C ILE A 327 1.11 -18.69 4.22
N ARG A 328 2.15 -18.05 3.69
CA ARG A 328 2.82 -18.39 2.42
C ARG A 328 4.32 -18.46 2.66
N GLY A 329 4.89 -19.63 2.41
CA GLY A 329 6.34 -19.87 2.40
C GLY A 329 7.09 -18.99 1.39
N ASP A 330 8.42 -19.15 1.31
CA ASP A 330 9.26 -18.46 0.31
C ASP A 330 8.80 -18.68 -1.14
N VAL A 331 8.19 -19.83 -1.45
CA VAL A 331 7.61 -20.17 -2.77
C VAL A 331 6.30 -19.40 -3.06
N GLY A 332 5.69 -18.77 -2.05
CA GLY A 332 4.45 -18.00 -2.19
C GLY A 332 3.18 -18.83 -2.26
N GLU A 333 3.24 -20.15 -2.09
CA GLU A 333 2.09 -21.05 -2.15
C GLU A 333 1.30 -21.11 -0.83
N LEU A 334 -0.02 -21.33 -0.96
CA LEU A 334 -0.93 -21.51 0.17
C LEU A 334 -1.17 -23.03 0.36
N HIS A 335 -0.74 -23.59 1.50
CA HIS A 335 -0.82 -25.02 1.74
C HIS A 335 -2.22 -25.40 2.25
N VAL A 336 -3.12 -25.71 1.31
CA VAL A 336 -4.51 -26.11 1.59
C VAL A 336 -4.62 -27.63 1.72
N SER A 337 -5.43 -28.12 2.66
CA SER A 337 -5.78 -29.52 2.82
C SER A 337 -6.48 -30.09 1.57
N GLU A 338 -6.39 -31.41 1.33
CA GLU A 338 -7.01 -32.11 0.17
C GLU A 338 -8.51 -31.82 0.01
N ASN A 339 -9.21 -31.59 1.12
CA ASN A 339 -10.65 -31.27 1.15
C ASN A 339 -10.96 -29.77 0.89
N GLY A 340 -9.95 -28.91 0.73
CA GLY A 340 -10.12 -27.47 0.52
C GLY A 340 -10.55 -26.65 1.75
N GLN A 341 -10.75 -27.29 2.91
CA GLN A 341 -11.41 -26.65 4.07
C GLN A 341 -10.46 -25.97 5.05
N GLU A 342 -9.17 -26.30 5.03
CA GLU A 342 -8.19 -25.87 6.03
C GLU A 342 -6.87 -25.47 5.35
N VAL A 343 -6.21 -24.46 5.92
CA VAL A 343 -4.89 -23.96 5.51
C VAL A 343 -3.89 -24.30 6.62
N TYR A 344 -2.85 -25.05 6.30
CA TYR A 344 -1.79 -25.39 7.24
C TYR A 344 -0.78 -24.24 7.37
N LEU A 345 -0.36 -23.96 8.61
CA LEU A 345 0.59 -22.89 8.92
C LEU A 345 2.04 -23.38 8.82
N GLN A 346 2.94 -22.50 8.36
CA GLN A 346 4.35 -22.84 8.11
C GLN A 346 5.29 -22.36 9.22
N ASP A 347 6.38 -23.10 9.41
CA ASP A 347 7.42 -22.85 10.43
C ASP A 347 8.58 -21.96 9.96
N GLY A 348 8.51 -21.44 8.73
CA GLY A 348 9.52 -20.58 8.14
C GLY A 348 10.73 -21.32 7.54
N HIS A 349 10.74 -22.65 7.57
CA HIS A 349 11.73 -23.51 6.89
C HIS A 349 11.08 -24.50 5.93
N GLY A 350 9.86 -24.18 5.46
CA GLY A 350 9.03 -25.05 4.62
C GLY A 350 8.38 -26.22 5.36
N GLY A 351 8.57 -26.33 6.68
CA GLY A 351 7.85 -27.27 7.53
C GLY A 351 6.49 -26.73 7.94
N LEU A 352 5.58 -27.63 8.35
CA LEU A 352 4.28 -27.27 8.88
C LEU A 352 4.34 -27.19 10.41
N LEU A 353 3.84 -26.09 10.98
CA LEU A 353 3.74 -25.89 12.42
C LEU A 353 2.86 -26.98 13.05
N LYS A 354 3.35 -27.55 14.16
CA LYS A 354 2.64 -28.52 14.98
C LYS A 354 2.33 -27.95 16.36
N GLU A 355 1.14 -28.27 16.86
CA GLU A 355 0.69 -27.90 18.20
C GLU A 355 0.32 -29.18 18.96
N GLY A 356 1.33 -29.81 19.55
CA GLY A 356 1.24 -31.19 20.03
C GLY A 356 1.52 -32.17 18.90
N ASP A 357 0.68 -33.20 18.76
CA ASP A 357 0.74 -34.16 17.65
C ASP A 357 0.05 -33.65 16.37
N ASP A 358 -0.87 -32.68 16.50
CA ASP A 358 -1.69 -32.14 15.41
C ASP A 358 -0.99 -31.00 14.64
N LEU A 359 -1.33 -30.86 13.36
CA LEU A 359 -0.90 -29.74 12.52
C LEU A 359 -1.72 -28.49 12.82
N ARG A 360 -1.05 -27.34 12.99
CA ARG A 360 -1.71 -26.07 13.25
C ARG A 360 -2.32 -25.53 11.96
N ALA A 361 -3.65 -25.48 11.91
CA ALA A 361 -4.40 -25.09 10.73
C ALA A 361 -5.43 -23.98 11.01
N ILE A 362 -5.79 -23.23 9.96
CA ILE A 362 -6.86 -22.22 9.99
C ILE A 362 -7.96 -22.65 9.00
N PRO A 363 -9.25 -22.61 9.37
CA PRO A 363 -10.33 -22.85 8.41
C PRO A 363 -10.27 -21.87 7.24
N TYR A 364 -10.33 -22.36 6.00
CA TYR A 364 -10.16 -21.55 4.79
C TYR A 364 -11.13 -20.37 4.73
N TRP A 365 -12.40 -20.61 5.07
CA TRP A 365 -13.45 -19.56 5.11
C TRP A 365 -13.12 -18.43 6.10
N LEU A 366 -12.38 -18.72 7.17
CA LEU A 366 -11.98 -17.74 8.18
C LEU A 366 -10.85 -16.85 7.65
N LEU A 367 -9.94 -17.40 6.84
CA LEU A 367 -8.93 -16.63 6.11
C LEU A 367 -9.57 -15.73 5.03
N VAL A 368 -10.58 -16.23 4.30
CA VAL A 368 -11.39 -15.43 3.36
C VAL A 368 -12.07 -14.27 4.12
N ALA A 369 -12.71 -14.55 5.26
CA ALA A 369 -13.37 -13.53 6.08
C ALA A 369 -12.39 -12.48 6.63
N ALA A 370 -11.19 -12.89 7.04
CA ALA A 370 -10.11 -12.00 7.44
C ALA A 370 -9.68 -11.06 6.29
N GLY A 371 -9.44 -11.61 5.10
CA GLY A 371 -9.06 -10.84 3.92
C GLY A 371 -10.13 -9.85 3.47
N LEU A 372 -11.41 -10.27 3.45
CA LEU A 372 -12.54 -9.39 3.17
C LEU A 372 -12.70 -8.28 4.22
N GLY A 373 -12.54 -8.60 5.51
CA GLY A 373 -12.55 -7.61 6.59
C GLY A 373 -11.48 -6.55 6.38
N ILE A 374 -10.24 -6.98 6.11
CA ILE A 374 -9.13 -6.05 5.87
C ILE A 374 -9.33 -5.20 4.62
N PHE A 375 -9.82 -5.79 3.53
CA PHE A 375 -10.19 -5.03 2.34
C PHE A 375 -11.33 -4.03 2.60
N GLY A 376 -12.24 -4.30 3.54
CA GLY A 376 -13.25 -3.36 4.02
C GLY A 376 -12.66 -2.02 4.50
N GLY A 377 -11.47 -2.05 5.12
CA GLY A 377 -10.70 -0.85 5.42
C GLY A 377 -10.27 -0.10 4.16
N CYS A 378 -9.63 -0.80 3.23
CA CYS A 378 -9.16 -0.24 1.97
C CYS A 378 -10.30 0.44 1.19
N ILE A 379 -11.49 -0.17 1.14
CA ILE A 379 -12.68 0.39 0.52
C ILE A 379 -13.04 1.76 1.10
N GLY A 380 -13.00 1.90 2.44
CA GLY A 380 -13.31 3.16 3.13
C GLY A 380 -12.34 4.28 2.76
N LYS A 381 -11.04 4.10 3.06
CA LYS A 381 -10.00 5.13 2.86
C LYS A 381 -9.76 5.45 1.38
N SER A 382 -9.79 4.45 0.49
CA SER A 382 -9.63 4.67 -0.96
C SER A 382 -10.94 5.02 -1.68
N ALA A 383 -12.02 5.30 -0.93
CA ALA A 383 -13.32 5.72 -1.44
C ALA A 383 -13.82 4.84 -2.60
N GLN A 384 -13.72 3.52 -2.44
CA GLN A 384 -14.25 2.55 -3.40
C GLN A 384 -15.74 2.31 -3.15
N PHE A 385 -16.42 1.69 -4.12
CA PHE A 385 -17.78 1.21 -3.91
C PHE A 385 -17.83 0.21 -2.73
N PRO A 386 -18.78 0.33 -1.76
CA PRO A 386 -19.93 1.26 -1.71
C PRO A 386 -19.71 2.53 -0.86
N LEU A 387 -18.49 2.79 -0.37
CA LEU A 387 -18.19 3.90 0.56
C LEU A 387 -17.67 5.18 -0.15
N GLN A 388 -17.78 5.27 -1.48
CA GLN A 388 -17.21 6.37 -2.28
C GLN A 388 -17.85 7.76 -2.03
N THR A 389 -19.01 7.82 -1.38
CA THR A 389 -19.86 9.02 -1.36
C THR A 389 -19.31 10.20 -0.55
N TRP A 390 -18.29 10.00 0.29
CA TRP A 390 -17.68 11.09 1.06
C TRP A 390 -16.66 11.91 0.26
N LEU A 391 -16.06 11.34 -0.78
CA LEU A 391 -14.97 11.93 -1.55
C LEU A 391 -15.32 13.29 -2.19
N PRO A 392 -16.52 13.49 -2.79
CA PRO A 392 -16.88 14.77 -3.38
C PRO A 392 -17.08 15.88 -2.34
N ASP A 393 -17.61 15.52 -1.17
CA ASP A 393 -17.88 16.50 -0.10
C ASP A 393 -16.60 16.90 0.63
N ALA A 394 -15.56 16.05 0.64
CA ALA A 394 -14.24 16.41 1.15
C ALA A 394 -13.60 17.61 0.41
N MET A 395 -14.15 18.04 -0.73
CA MET A 395 -13.72 19.23 -1.48
C MET A 395 -14.10 20.55 -0.79
N GLU A 396 -14.92 20.52 0.26
CA GLU A 396 -15.20 21.69 1.10
C GLU A 396 -13.99 22.08 1.99
N GLY A 397 -12.98 21.21 2.09
CA GLY A 397 -11.72 21.52 2.77
C GLY A 397 -10.79 22.42 1.94
N PRO A 398 -9.74 23.01 2.55
CA PRO A 398 -8.76 23.84 1.84
C PRO A 398 -8.09 23.07 0.69
N THR A 399 -7.88 23.70 -0.47
CA THR A 399 -7.36 23.01 -1.68
C THR A 399 -6.06 22.20 -1.48
N PRO A 400 -5.06 22.63 -0.66
CA PRO A 400 -3.88 21.80 -0.37
C PRO A 400 -4.21 20.49 0.37
N VAL A 401 -5.30 20.44 1.15
CA VAL A 401 -5.77 19.23 1.84
C VAL A 401 -6.27 18.22 0.83
N SER A 402 -7.15 18.63 -0.10
CA SER A 402 -7.68 17.75 -1.14
C SER A 402 -6.57 17.13 -1.97
N ALA A 403 -5.56 17.92 -2.35
CA ALA A 403 -4.37 17.42 -3.03
C ALA A 403 -3.64 16.33 -2.21
N LEU A 404 -3.45 16.53 -0.90
CA LEU A 404 -2.73 15.58 -0.05
C LEU A 404 -3.51 14.29 0.18
N VAL A 405 -4.82 14.41 0.45
CA VAL A 405 -5.75 13.30 0.71
C VAL A 405 -5.84 12.35 -0.49
N HIS A 406 -5.86 12.87 -1.72
CA HIS A 406 -5.98 12.04 -2.93
C HIS A 406 -4.64 11.55 -3.47
N SER A 407 -3.60 12.37 -3.49
CA SER A 407 -2.36 12.04 -4.19
C SER A 407 -1.36 11.26 -3.36
N ALA A 408 -1.37 11.39 -2.03
CA ALA A 408 -0.30 10.82 -1.20
C ALA A 408 -0.76 10.10 0.07
N THR A 409 -1.88 10.47 0.70
CA THR A 409 -2.23 9.92 2.02
C THR A 409 -3.40 8.94 1.96
N MET A 410 -4.65 9.40 2.01
CA MET A 410 -5.78 8.51 2.33
C MET A 410 -6.05 7.47 1.24
N VAL A 411 -6.07 7.88 -0.03
CA VAL A 411 -6.31 6.93 -1.13
C VAL A 411 -5.13 5.96 -1.29
N ALA A 412 -3.90 6.47 -1.14
CA ALA A 412 -2.68 5.67 -1.18
C ALA A 412 -2.59 4.69 0.00
N ALA A 413 -3.09 5.04 1.19
CA ALA A 413 -3.09 4.19 2.38
C ALA A 413 -3.86 2.88 2.16
N GLY A 414 -5.04 2.92 1.54
CA GLY A 414 -5.81 1.71 1.26
C GLY A 414 -5.18 0.83 0.16
N VAL A 415 -4.56 1.44 -0.86
CA VAL A 415 -3.81 0.70 -1.90
C VAL A 415 -2.55 0.08 -1.30
N TYR A 416 -1.81 0.83 -0.48
CA TYR A 416 -0.65 0.36 0.26
C TYR A 416 -1.00 -0.80 1.20
N LEU A 417 -2.09 -0.69 1.95
CA LEU A 417 -2.57 -1.74 2.84
C LEU A 417 -2.94 -3.02 2.07
N ALA A 418 -3.64 -2.89 0.93
CA ALA A 418 -3.95 -4.01 0.05
C ALA A 418 -2.67 -4.69 -0.51
N GLY A 419 -1.66 -3.91 -0.92
CA GLY A 419 -0.36 -4.44 -1.35
C GLY A 419 0.41 -5.12 -0.22
N ARG A 420 0.44 -4.53 0.98
CA ARG A 420 1.12 -5.07 2.16
C ARG A 420 0.50 -6.39 2.64
N PHE A 421 -0.82 -6.52 2.60
CA PHE A 421 -1.54 -7.74 3.01
C PHE A 421 -1.79 -8.72 1.86
N TYR A 422 -1.25 -8.48 0.65
CA TYR A 422 -1.37 -9.37 -0.50
C TYR A 422 -1.04 -10.85 -0.21
N PRO A 423 0.03 -11.21 0.55
CA PRO A 423 0.31 -12.61 0.87
C PRO A 423 -0.81 -13.34 1.62
N MET A 424 -1.69 -12.60 2.30
CA MET A 424 -2.80 -13.16 3.07
C MET A 424 -4.11 -13.25 2.27
N PHE A 425 -4.20 -12.60 1.11
CA PHE A 425 -5.42 -12.64 0.31
C PHE A 425 -5.53 -13.97 -0.45
N THR A 426 -6.71 -14.59 -0.33
CA THR A 426 -7.11 -15.76 -1.10
C THR A 426 -7.62 -15.34 -2.49
N PRO A 427 -7.74 -16.26 -3.47
CA PRO A 427 -8.22 -15.94 -4.81
C PRO A 427 -9.59 -15.24 -4.85
N GLU A 428 -10.51 -15.57 -3.94
CA GLU A 428 -11.85 -14.96 -3.86
C GLU A 428 -11.78 -13.52 -3.33
N VAL A 429 -10.85 -13.23 -2.40
CA VAL A 429 -10.59 -11.87 -1.92
C VAL A 429 -9.99 -11.03 -3.05
N LEU A 430 -9.00 -11.56 -3.78
CA LEU A 430 -8.42 -10.89 -4.96
C LEU A 430 -9.46 -10.64 -6.06
N LEU A 431 -10.34 -11.60 -6.34
CA LEU A 431 -11.44 -11.44 -7.27
C LEU A 431 -12.45 -10.37 -6.80
N THR A 432 -12.73 -10.32 -5.50
CA THR A 432 -13.59 -9.29 -4.90
C THR A 432 -12.97 -7.89 -5.02
N ILE A 433 -11.65 -7.77 -4.80
CA ILE A 433 -10.88 -6.54 -5.01
C ILE A 433 -11.00 -6.09 -6.48
N ALA A 434 -10.79 -7.01 -7.42
CA ALA A 434 -10.89 -6.72 -8.85
C ALA A 434 -12.30 -6.24 -9.24
N TYR A 435 -13.36 -6.95 -8.81
CA TYR A 435 -14.75 -6.54 -9.09
C TYR A 435 -15.08 -5.17 -8.50
N ILE A 436 -14.70 -4.89 -7.26
CA ILE A 436 -14.98 -3.58 -6.63
C ILE A 436 -14.19 -2.45 -7.32
N GLY A 437 -12.96 -2.71 -7.76
CA GLY A 437 -12.20 -1.78 -8.60
C GLY A 437 -12.89 -1.51 -9.95
N CYS A 438 -13.29 -2.55 -10.67
CA CYS A 438 -14.01 -2.43 -11.95
C CYS A 438 -15.36 -1.70 -11.80
N ILE A 439 -16.12 -1.98 -10.74
CA ILE A 439 -17.37 -1.27 -10.43
C ILE A 439 -17.08 0.21 -10.15
N THR A 440 -16.10 0.51 -9.30
CA THR A 440 -15.75 1.89 -8.95
C THR A 440 -15.28 2.70 -10.16
N LEU A 441 -14.52 2.09 -11.08
CA LEU A 441 -14.10 2.70 -12.34
C LEU A 441 -15.27 2.89 -13.32
N SER A 442 -16.26 1.99 -13.30
CA SER A 442 -17.43 2.03 -14.20
C SER A 442 -18.53 2.98 -13.73
N ILE A 443 -18.59 3.34 -12.44
CA ILE A 443 -19.55 4.33 -11.93
C ILE A 443 -19.23 5.71 -12.51
N PRO A 444 -20.09 6.28 -13.37
CA PRO A 444 -19.72 7.48 -14.11
C PRO A 444 -19.75 8.72 -13.19
N GLN A 445 -18.76 9.61 -13.36
CA GLN A 445 -18.70 10.90 -12.66
C GLN A 445 -19.90 11.83 -12.95
N SER A 446 -20.82 11.46 -13.85
CA SER A 446 -22.09 12.16 -14.06
C SER A 446 -23.05 12.08 -12.87
N VAL A 447 -22.88 11.10 -11.97
CA VAL A 447 -23.66 10.97 -10.73
C VAL A 447 -23.09 11.85 -9.60
N ILE A 448 -21.85 12.35 -9.75
CA ILE A 448 -21.18 13.22 -8.78
C ILE A 448 -21.51 14.70 -9.11
N PRO A 449 -22.03 15.49 -8.15
CA PRO A 449 -22.32 16.91 -8.39
C PRO A 449 -21.07 17.69 -8.81
N ARG A 450 -21.16 18.42 -9.94
CA ARG A 450 -20.06 19.21 -10.51
C ARG A 450 -19.75 20.49 -9.72
N ARG A 451 -19.31 20.39 -8.46
CA ARG A 451 -19.02 21.59 -7.63
C ARG A 451 -17.65 22.25 -7.92
N ILE A 452 -16.73 21.57 -8.61
CA ILE A 452 -15.33 22.01 -8.78
C ILE A 452 -15.13 23.07 -9.90
N LYS A 453 -16.10 23.31 -10.79
CA LYS A 453 -15.96 24.33 -11.88
C LYS A 453 -16.53 25.73 -11.56
N GLY A 454 -17.30 25.89 -10.49
CA GLY A 454 -17.94 27.18 -10.17
C GLY A 454 -16.98 28.29 -9.75
N ALA A 455 -15.91 27.95 -9.02
CA ALA A 455 -14.96 28.93 -8.49
C ALA A 455 -14.14 29.66 -9.57
N THR A 456 -13.84 29.00 -10.69
CA THR A 456 -13.02 29.58 -11.77
C THR A 456 -13.82 30.47 -12.72
N GLU A 457 -15.14 30.31 -12.81
CA GLU A 457 -16.01 31.15 -13.65
C GLU A 457 -16.52 32.38 -12.89
N ALA A 458 -16.76 32.29 -11.58
CA ALA A 458 -17.12 33.44 -10.75
C ALA A 458 -16.05 34.56 -10.75
N GLY A 459 -14.78 34.21 -10.92
CA GLY A 459 -13.67 35.17 -11.07
C GLY A 459 -13.58 35.88 -12.43
N LYS A 460 -14.41 35.52 -13.42
CA LYS A 460 -14.39 36.12 -14.77
C LYS A 460 -15.41 37.24 -14.99
N SER A 461 -16.39 37.42 -14.10
CA SER A 461 -17.36 38.51 -14.21
C SER A 461 -16.88 39.78 -13.48
N ILE A 462 -15.77 40.36 -13.96
CA ILE A 462 -15.53 41.79 -13.75
C ILE A 462 -16.49 42.53 -14.69
N PRO A 463 -17.45 43.33 -14.19
CA PRO A 463 -18.27 44.16 -15.07
C PRO A 463 -17.39 45.28 -15.62
N CYS A 464 -16.82 45.05 -16.81
CA CYS A 464 -16.05 46.04 -17.54
C CYS A 464 -16.91 47.30 -17.74
N ALA A 465 -16.38 48.46 -17.34
CA ALA A 465 -17.14 49.70 -17.27
C ALA A 465 -17.75 50.07 -18.63
N ARG A 466 -19.09 50.12 -18.69
CA ARG A 466 -19.81 50.63 -19.86
C ARG A 466 -19.60 52.16 -19.92
N PRO A 467 -19.10 52.73 -21.02
CA PRO A 467 -18.97 54.18 -21.11
C PRO A 467 -20.35 54.83 -21.02
N GLN A 468 -20.51 55.81 -20.14
CA GLN A 468 -21.72 56.64 -20.12
C GLN A 468 -21.74 57.50 -21.40
N ALA A 469 -22.62 57.16 -22.33
CA ALA A 469 -22.97 58.07 -23.42
C ALA A 469 -23.82 59.20 -22.83
N ALA A 470 -23.31 60.44 -22.93
CA ALA A 470 -24.02 61.61 -22.46
C ALA A 470 -25.30 61.85 -23.28
N THR A 471 -26.44 61.92 -22.61
CA THR A 471 -27.69 62.46 -23.17
C THR A 471 -28.09 63.70 -22.36
N THR A 472 -28.05 64.85 -23.02
CA THR A 472 -28.54 66.12 -22.47
C THR A 472 -30.07 66.12 -22.37
N PRO A 473 -30.66 66.68 -21.30
CA PRO A 473 -32.09 66.98 -21.24
C PRO A 473 -32.45 68.17 -22.16
N PRO A 474 -33.76 68.37 -22.46
CA PRO A 474 -34.23 69.37 -23.44
C PRO A 474 -34.10 70.83 -22.99
#